data_AF-E7BUP2-F1
#
_entry.id   AF-E7BUP2-F1
#
_cell.length_a   1.000
_cell.length_b   1.000
_cell.length_c   1.000
_cell.angle_alpha   90.00
_cell.angle_beta   90.00
_cell.angle_gamma   90.00
#
_symmetry.space_group_name_H-M   'P 1'
#
loop_
_entity.id
_entity.type
_entity.pdbx_description
1 polymer ?
#
loop_
_entity_poly.entity_id
_entity_poly.type
_entity_poly.pdbx_seq_one_letter_code
_entity_poly.pdbx_strand_id
1 'polypeptide(L)'
;EPDEVEYEPRGSRLLVRGLGEHEMDEDEEDYESSAKLLGMSFMNRSSGLRNSAAGYRQSPDGTCSAPSVRTVVVCAFVIVIAVSVIMVIYLLPRCTFTKEGCHKKNQSMGLIQPIATNGKVFPWAQIRLPTAITPLRYELNLHPNLTSMTFRGSVMISLQALQATWNIVLHSTGHNISRVTFMSAVSRQEKQVEVLEYPFHEQIAIVAPEALL
;
A
#
# COMPACT_ATOMS: atom_id res chain seq x y z
N GLU A 1 -45.04 20.48 -17.05
CA GLU A 1 -44.08 20.70 -15.95
C GLU A 1 -43.16 19.49 -15.90
N PRO A 2 -41.85 19.64 -16.12
CA PRO A 2 -40.89 18.61 -15.76
C PRO A 2 -40.12 19.04 -14.51
N ASP A 3 -40.19 18.22 -13.46
CA ASP A 3 -39.45 18.41 -12.22
C ASP A 3 -37.94 18.33 -12.47
N GLU A 4 -37.25 19.44 -12.18
CA GLU A 4 -35.81 19.54 -12.11
C GLU A 4 -35.31 18.76 -10.89
N VAL A 5 -34.48 17.75 -11.11
CA VAL A 5 -33.70 17.14 -10.03
C VAL A 5 -32.25 17.57 -10.19
N GLU A 6 -31.92 18.63 -9.45
CA GLU A 6 -30.59 19.20 -9.29
C GLU A 6 -29.68 18.18 -8.56
N TYR A 7 -28.63 17.72 -9.24
CA TYR A 7 -27.66 16.77 -8.68
C TYR A 7 -26.46 17.54 -8.13
N GLU A 8 -26.37 17.59 -6.80
CA GLU A 8 -25.28 18.24 -6.07
C GLU A 8 -24.03 17.32 -6.01
N PRO A 9 -22.84 17.77 -6.45
CA PRO A 9 -21.64 16.95 -6.35
C PRO A 9 -21.07 16.99 -4.93
N ARG A 10 -21.13 15.87 -4.22
CA ARG A 10 -20.41 15.68 -2.95
C ARG A 10 -18.90 15.79 -3.18
N GLY A 11 -18.35 16.93 -2.77
CA GLY A 11 -16.93 17.23 -2.79
C GLY A 11 -16.11 16.27 -1.93
N SER A 12 -15.02 15.78 -2.50
CA SER A 12 -13.96 15.05 -1.84
C SER A 12 -13.23 15.98 -0.86
N ARG A 13 -13.36 15.73 0.44
CA ARG A 13 -12.71 16.51 1.48
C ARG A 13 -11.25 16.07 1.62
N LEU A 14 -10.37 16.91 1.09
CA LEU A 14 -8.92 16.91 1.31
C LEU A 14 -8.56 17.03 2.80
N LEU A 15 -7.47 16.37 3.15
CA LEU A 15 -6.78 16.45 4.43
C LEU A 15 -6.40 17.90 4.77
N VAL A 16 -6.79 18.35 5.96
CA VAL A 16 -6.18 19.52 6.61
C VAL A 16 -5.81 19.12 8.03
N ARG A 17 -4.50 19.02 8.27
CA ARG A 17 -3.90 19.06 9.61
C ARG A 17 -4.08 20.47 10.16
N GLY A 18 -4.68 20.60 11.34
CA GLY A 18 -4.70 21.82 12.14
C GLY A 18 -4.55 21.44 13.62
N LEU A 19 -3.59 22.09 14.28
CA LEU A 19 -3.22 21.97 15.69
C LEU A 19 -4.19 22.77 16.60
N GLY A 20 -4.25 22.38 17.87
CA GLY A 20 -4.88 23.14 18.97
C GLY A 20 -6.17 22.48 19.45
N GLU A 21 -6.47 22.34 20.74
CA GLU A 21 -5.83 22.78 21.98
C GLU A 21 -6.14 21.75 23.07
N HIS A 22 -5.33 21.84 24.12
CA HIS A 22 -5.38 21.12 25.37
C HIS A 22 -6.49 21.70 26.25
N GLU A 23 -7.47 20.88 26.66
CA GLU A 23 -8.20 21.09 27.91
C GLU A 23 -8.28 19.76 28.66
N MET A 24 -7.92 19.86 29.93
CA MET A 24 -7.96 18.79 30.93
C MET A 24 -9.40 18.55 31.33
N ASP A 25 -9.83 17.30 31.33
CA ASP A 25 -10.88 16.86 32.22
C ASP A 25 -10.33 15.65 32.99
N GLU A 26 -10.18 15.88 34.29
CA GLU A 26 -9.97 14.88 35.32
C GLU A 26 -11.19 13.97 35.35
N ASP A 27 -11.03 12.67 35.11
CA ASP A 27 -11.92 11.66 35.67
C ASP A 27 -11.11 10.38 35.95
N GLU A 28 -11.12 10.07 37.22
CA GLU A 28 -10.41 9.05 37.97
C GLU A 28 -11.20 7.74 37.93
N GLU A 29 -10.78 6.73 37.16
CA GLU A 29 -11.27 5.36 37.37
C GLU A 29 -10.18 4.30 37.11
N ASP A 30 -10.00 3.46 38.13
CA ASP A 30 -9.03 2.41 38.27
C ASP A 30 -9.06 1.35 37.15
N TYR A 31 -7.92 1.14 36.47
CA TYR A 31 -7.65 -0.12 35.79
C TYR A 31 -6.19 -0.53 35.90
N GLU A 32 -5.78 -0.90 37.11
CA GLU A 32 -4.61 -1.75 37.33
C GLU A 32 -4.88 -3.16 36.75
N SER A 33 -4.43 -3.42 35.51
CA SER A 33 -4.05 -4.79 35.14
C SER A 33 -3.24 -4.83 33.87
N SER A 34 -1.91 -4.97 34.01
CA SER A 34 -1.09 -5.86 33.19
C SER A 34 0.36 -5.85 33.66
N ALA A 35 0.93 -7.05 33.74
CA ALA A 35 2.37 -7.35 33.85
C ALA A 35 3.05 -7.19 35.22
N LYS A 36 2.51 -7.86 36.24
CA LYS A 36 3.26 -8.28 37.44
C LYS A 36 3.67 -9.75 37.31
N LEU A 37 4.67 -10.05 36.48
CA LEU A 37 5.29 -11.39 36.45
C LEU A 37 6.65 -11.42 35.74
N LEU A 38 7.60 -10.61 36.21
CA LEU A 38 9.00 -11.03 36.23
C LEU A 38 9.56 -10.71 37.62
N GLY A 39 9.42 -11.71 38.49
CA GLY A 39 10.11 -11.76 39.76
C GLY A 39 11.60 -11.84 39.51
N MET A 40 12.31 -10.77 39.88
CA MET A 40 13.73 -10.80 40.17
C MET A 40 13.94 -10.08 41.50
N SER A 41 13.79 -10.85 42.59
CA SER A 41 14.61 -10.65 43.81
C SER A 41 16.07 -10.66 43.36
N PHE A 42 16.98 -9.80 43.82
CA PHE A 42 17.49 -9.72 45.19
C PHE A 42 18.04 -8.31 45.46
N MET A 43 17.54 -7.64 46.48
CA MET A 43 18.33 -6.66 47.23
C MET A 43 18.15 -6.94 48.72
N ASN A 44 19.16 -7.62 49.27
CA ASN A 44 19.40 -7.74 50.70
C ASN A 44 19.63 -6.33 51.26
N ARG A 45 18.67 -5.87 52.05
CA ARG A 45 18.65 -4.56 52.69
C ARG A 45 19.35 -4.71 54.04
N SER A 46 20.58 -4.23 54.16
CA SER A 46 21.14 -3.89 55.47
C SER A 46 21.40 -2.39 55.53
N SER A 47 20.47 -1.73 56.21
CA SER A 47 20.56 -0.38 56.74
C SER A 47 21.74 -0.27 57.71
N GLY A 48 22.59 0.73 57.53
CA GLY A 48 23.56 1.12 58.53
C GLY A 48 22.89 1.78 59.73
N LEU A 49 23.22 1.29 60.93
CA LEU A 49 23.20 2.09 62.15
C LEU A 49 24.42 1.73 63.00
N ARG A 50 25.05 2.80 63.48
CA ARG A 50 26.33 2.91 64.18
C ARG A 50 26.37 2.08 65.48
N ASN A 51 27.52 1.52 65.82
CA ASN A 51 28.29 1.88 67.03
C ASN A 51 29.50 0.97 67.29
N SER A 52 30.62 1.62 67.66
CA SER A 52 31.69 1.15 68.54
C SER A 52 32.54 -0.07 68.17
N ALA A 53 33.79 0.17 67.76
CA ALA A 53 34.97 -0.48 68.35
C ALA A 53 36.27 0.21 67.88
N ALA A 54 37.18 0.41 68.82
CA ALA A 54 38.47 1.08 68.68
C ALA A 54 39.52 0.24 67.93
N GLY A 55 40.56 0.90 67.39
CA GLY A 55 41.87 0.29 67.19
C GLY A 55 42.58 0.59 65.86
N TYR A 56 43.47 1.59 65.89
CA TYR A 56 44.77 1.69 65.19
C TYR A 56 45.04 0.78 63.97
N ARG A 57 45.26 1.34 62.77
CA ARG A 57 46.56 1.84 62.27
C ARG A 57 46.44 2.38 60.83
N GLN A 58 47.35 3.31 60.53
CA GLN A 58 47.47 4.10 59.31
C GLN A 58 48.10 3.35 58.11
N SER A 59 47.86 3.95 56.93
CA SER A 59 48.71 4.03 55.72
C SER A 59 48.40 3.11 54.52
N PRO A 60 48.72 3.53 53.27
CA PRO A 60 48.35 4.78 52.59
C PRO A 60 47.80 4.54 51.15
N ASP A 61 47.53 5.64 50.44
CA ASP A 61 47.45 5.77 48.97
C ASP A 61 46.10 5.60 48.26
N GLY A 62 45.69 6.70 47.62
CA GLY A 62 44.59 6.73 46.66
C GLY A 62 43.85 8.06 46.69
N THR A 63 44.50 9.15 46.28
CA THR A 63 43.85 10.45 46.06
C THR A 63 42.66 10.32 45.10
N CYS A 64 41.43 10.39 45.59
CA CYS A 64 40.25 10.59 44.75
C CYS A 64 39.99 12.10 44.64
N SER A 65 40.60 12.74 43.64
CA SER A 65 40.17 14.08 43.22
C SER A 65 38.75 13.97 42.67
N ALA A 66 37.75 14.47 43.41
CA ALA A 66 36.42 14.65 42.87
C ALA A 66 36.53 15.47 41.57
N PRO A 67 36.03 14.97 40.42
CA PRO A 67 36.12 15.73 39.18
C PRO A 67 35.36 17.04 39.38
N SER A 68 36.05 18.15 39.12
CA SER A 68 35.47 19.50 39.21
C SER A 68 34.12 19.51 38.49
N VAL A 69 33.08 20.10 39.09
CA VAL A 69 31.74 20.19 38.45
C VAL A 69 31.84 20.69 37.00
N ARG A 70 32.84 21.54 36.73
CA ARG A 70 33.18 22.02 35.40
C ARG A 70 33.58 20.90 34.43
N THR A 71 34.39 19.93 34.85
CA THR A 71 34.78 18.80 33.99
C THR A 71 33.62 17.85 33.76
N VAL A 72 32.74 17.65 34.74
CA VAL A 72 31.53 16.82 34.59
C VAL A 72 30.55 17.47 33.59
N VAL A 73 30.34 18.78 33.69
CA VAL A 73 29.49 19.54 32.75
C VAL A 73 30.06 19.50 31.33
N VAL A 74 31.38 19.68 31.17
CA VAL A 74 32.04 19.59 29.86
C VAL A 74 31.89 18.19 29.27
N CYS A 75 32.11 17.13 30.05
CA CYS A 75 31.93 15.76 29.58
C CYS A 75 30.48 15.46 29.18
N ALA A 76 29.50 15.91 29.98
CA ALA A 76 28.09 15.74 29.64
C ALA A 76 27.72 16.46 28.33
N PHE A 77 28.22 17.68 28.13
CA PHE A 77 27.98 18.43 26.90
C PHE A 77 28.58 17.73 25.67
N VAL A 78 29.79 17.18 25.79
CA VAL A 78 30.44 16.39 24.73
C VAL A 78 29.63 15.14 24.40
N ILE A 79 29.10 14.45 25.41
CA ILE A 79 28.27 13.25 25.21
C ILE A 79 26.96 13.61 24.51
N VAL A 80 26.31 14.70 24.89
CA VAL A 80 25.08 15.17 24.22
C VAL A 80 25.34 15.51 22.75
N ILE A 81 26.46 16.16 22.43
CA ILE A 81 26.87 16.44 21.05
C ILE A 81 27.14 15.13 20.30
N ALA A 82 27.83 14.17 20.91
CA ALA A 82 28.10 12.89 20.26
C ALA A 82 26.81 12.13 19.94
N VAL A 83 25.86 12.08 20.89
CA VAL A 83 24.56 11.42 20.70
C VAL A 83 23.72 12.13 19.63
N SER A 84 23.73 13.46 19.58
CA SER A 84 22.99 14.19 18.55
C SER A 84 23.56 13.96 17.15
N VAL A 85 24.90 13.94 16.99
CA VAL A 85 25.56 13.64 15.72
C VAL A 85 25.27 12.20 15.28
N ILE A 86 25.35 11.25 16.21
CA ILE A 86 25.00 9.85 15.99
C ILE A 86 23.53 9.75 15.54
N MET A 87 22.60 10.38 16.26
CA MET A 87 21.18 10.37 15.91
C MET A 87 20.92 10.94 14.51
N VAL A 88 21.60 12.02 14.12
CA VAL A 88 21.50 12.60 12.77
C VAL A 88 22.03 11.63 11.70
N ILE A 89 23.13 10.92 11.94
CA ILE A 89 23.69 9.93 11.01
C ILE A 89 22.73 8.74 10.84
N TYR A 90 22.10 8.28 11.91
CA TYR A 90 21.20 7.12 11.88
C TYR A 90 19.79 7.45 11.39
N LEU A 91 19.29 8.67 11.65
CA LEU A 91 17.95 9.13 11.22
C LEU A 91 17.93 9.80 9.84
N LEU A 92 19.08 10.04 9.20
CA LEU A 92 19.15 10.40 7.78
C LEU A 92 19.51 9.16 6.95
N PRO A 93 18.58 8.21 6.73
CA PRO A 93 18.82 7.15 5.80
C PRO A 93 18.89 7.77 4.40
N ARG A 94 20.10 7.79 3.82
CA ARG A 94 20.34 7.81 2.37
C ARG A 94 19.94 9.07 1.60
N CYS A 95 20.04 10.28 2.16
CA CYS A 95 19.99 11.52 1.36
C CYS A 95 20.99 12.57 1.85
N THR A 96 22.29 12.36 1.58
CA THR A 96 23.23 13.50 1.56
C THR A 96 22.99 14.26 0.26
N PHE A 97 22.51 15.49 0.37
CA PHE A 97 22.25 16.39 -0.75
C PHE A 97 23.58 16.80 -1.41
N THR A 98 24.07 15.96 -2.32
CA THR A 98 25.15 16.31 -3.24
C THR A 98 24.59 17.19 -4.36
N LYS A 99 25.36 18.19 -4.79
CA LYS A 99 25.00 19.13 -5.87
C LYS A 99 24.77 18.44 -7.23
N GLU A 100 25.17 17.18 -7.33
CA GLU A 100 24.78 16.25 -8.38
C GLU A 100 23.67 15.37 -7.81
N GLY A 101 22.43 15.64 -8.22
CA GLY A 101 21.24 14.91 -7.76
C GLY A 101 21.37 13.40 -7.97
N CYS A 102 20.58 12.63 -7.21
CA CYS A 102 20.53 11.18 -7.31
C CYS A 102 20.40 10.76 -8.78
N HIS A 103 21.48 10.23 -9.37
CA HIS A 103 21.45 9.58 -10.67
C HIS A 103 20.64 8.30 -10.52
N LYS A 104 19.32 8.44 -10.55
CA LYS A 104 18.45 7.34 -10.92
C LYS A 104 18.88 6.98 -12.33
N LYS A 105 19.61 5.85 -12.47
CA LYS A 105 19.75 5.20 -13.78
C LYS A 105 18.35 5.21 -14.37
N ASN A 106 18.22 5.68 -15.61
CA ASN A 106 17.00 5.55 -16.39
C ASN A 106 16.74 4.05 -16.60
N GLN A 107 16.27 3.35 -15.56
CA GLN A 107 15.21 2.41 -15.78
C GLN A 107 14.13 3.27 -16.39
N SER A 108 14.00 3.16 -17.72
CA SER A 108 12.71 3.32 -18.37
C SER A 108 11.70 2.81 -17.36
N MET A 109 10.84 3.70 -16.85
CA MET A 109 9.70 3.30 -16.05
C MET A 109 8.90 2.40 -16.98
N GLY A 110 9.27 1.11 -17.02
CA GLY A 110 8.57 0.11 -17.77
C GLY A 110 7.16 0.18 -17.22
N LEU A 111 6.21 0.51 -18.09
CA LEU A 111 4.80 0.34 -17.75
C LEU A 111 4.69 -1.03 -17.09
N ILE A 112 4.30 -1.06 -15.81
CA ILE A 112 3.96 -2.31 -15.14
C ILE A 112 2.75 -2.82 -15.91
N GLN A 113 2.99 -3.71 -16.87
CA GLN A 113 1.91 -4.22 -17.71
C GLN A 113 1.08 -5.16 -16.85
N PRO A 114 -0.26 -5.06 -16.92
CA PRO A 114 -1.12 -5.98 -16.18
C PRO A 114 -0.89 -7.41 -16.66
N ILE A 115 -1.00 -8.35 -15.73
CA ILE A 115 -0.81 -9.78 -15.98
C ILE A 115 -2.18 -10.46 -15.88
N ALA A 116 -2.57 -11.21 -16.91
CA ALA A 116 -3.81 -11.97 -16.95
C ALA A 116 -3.73 -13.21 -16.05
N THR A 117 -4.88 -13.83 -15.77
CA THR A 117 -4.99 -15.04 -14.93
C THR A 117 -4.11 -16.21 -15.39
N ASN A 118 -3.82 -16.30 -16.69
CA ASN A 118 -2.97 -17.32 -17.30
C ASN A 118 -1.48 -16.96 -17.33
N GLY A 119 -1.06 -15.87 -16.67
CA GLY A 119 0.32 -15.41 -16.63
C GLY A 119 0.81 -14.65 -17.87
N LYS A 120 -0.03 -14.51 -18.90
CA LYS A 120 0.30 -13.69 -20.08
C LYS A 120 0.09 -12.21 -19.77
N VAL A 121 0.76 -11.35 -20.54
CA VAL A 121 0.55 -9.90 -20.48
C VAL A 121 -0.87 -9.57 -20.96
N PHE A 122 -1.63 -8.85 -20.14
CA PHE A 122 -2.93 -8.33 -20.52
C PHE A 122 -2.75 -7.03 -21.33
N PRO A 123 -3.42 -6.88 -22.48
CA PRO A 123 -3.09 -5.84 -23.47
C PRO A 123 -3.57 -4.43 -23.10
N TRP A 124 -4.17 -4.24 -21.91
CA TRP A 124 -4.79 -2.98 -21.54
C TRP A 124 -4.66 -2.64 -20.06
N ALA A 125 -3.98 -1.53 -19.76
CA ALA A 125 -3.65 -1.13 -18.39
C ALA A 125 -4.68 -0.22 -17.71
N GLN A 126 -5.64 0.35 -18.45
CA GLN A 126 -6.56 1.34 -17.90
C GLN A 126 -7.89 0.69 -17.50
N ILE A 127 -8.53 1.25 -16.47
CA ILE A 127 -9.87 0.81 -16.05
C ILE A 127 -10.94 1.16 -17.09
N ARG A 128 -10.80 2.29 -17.80
CA ARG A 128 -11.69 2.65 -18.92
C ARG A 128 -11.34 1.82 -20.14
N LEU A 129 -12.35 1.34 -20.87
CA LEU A 129 -12.14 0.56 -22.08
C LEU A 129 -11.46 1.38 -23.20
N PRO A 130 -10.72 0.73 -24.11
CA PRO A 130 -10.20 1.37 -25.31
C PRO A 130 -11.32 1.94 -26.18
N THR A 131 -11.05 3.04 -26.87
CA THR A 131 -11.98 3.68 -27.82
C THR A 131 -11.77 3.21 -29.27
N ALA A 132 -10.88 2.24 -29.49
CA ALA A 132 -10.55 1.73 -30.82
C ALA A 132 -11.70 0.93 -31.45
N ILE A 133 -12.63 0.41 -30.63
CA ILE A 133 -13.76 -0.41 -31.07
C ILE A 133 -15.04 0.12 -30.41
N THR A 134 -16.12 0.19 -31.19
CA THR A 134 -17.45 0.56 -30.70
C THR A 134 -18.44 -0.59 -30.96
N PRO A 135 -19.29 -0.96 -29.98
CA PRO A 135 -20.35 -1.92 -30.21
C PRO A 135 -21.50 -1.27 -30.99
N LEU A 136 -22.04 -2.01 -31.96
CA LEU A 136 -23.18 -1.60 -32.77
C LEU A 136 -24.48 -2.28 -32.30
N ARG A 137 -24.40 -3.58 -32.01
CA ARG A 137 -25.57 -4.39 -31.63
C ARG A 137 -25.17 -5.56 -30.75
N TYR A 138 -26.02 -5.87 -29.77
CA TYR A 138 -25.94 -7.07 -28.96
C TYR A 138 -27.12 -7.98 -29.29
N GLU A 139 -26.87 -9.27 -29.41
CA GLU A 139 -27.89 -10.31 -29.36
C GLU A 139 -27.60 -11.18 -28.15
N LEU A 140 -28.52 -11.17 -27.19
CA LEU A 140 -28.35 -11.82 -25.90
C LEU A 140 -29.42 -12.89 -25.73
N ASN A 141 -28.98 -14.14 -25.56
CA ASN A 141 -29.85 -15.28 -25.29
C ASN A 141 -29.56 -15.80 -23.88
N LEU A 142 -30.55 -15.76 -22.99
CA LEU A 142 -30.43 -16.21 -21.61
C LEU A 142 -31.36 -17.38 -21.33
N HIS A 143 -30.84 -18.37 -20.61
CA HIS A 143 -31.56 -19.53 -20.10
C HIS A 143 -31.38 -19.56 -18.58
N PRO A 144 -32.17 -18.75 -17.84
CA PRO A 144 -32.14 -18.75 -16.38
C PRO A 144 -32.83 -20.01 -15.83
N ASN A 145 -32.29 -20.54 -14.74
CA ASN A 145 -32.89 -21.56 -13.91
C ASN A 145 -33.10 -20.99 -12.51
N LEU A 146 -34.36 -20.69 -12.18
CA LEU A 146 -34.76 -20.05 -10.93
C LEU A 146 -34.68 -21.00 -9.72
N THR A 147 -34.74 -22.32 -9.94
CA THR A 147 -34.62 -23.32 -8.88
C THR A 147 -33.18 -23.42 -8.40
N SER A 148 -32.21 -23.47 -9.33
CA SER A 148 -30.78 -23.52 -8.99
C SER A 148 -30.14 -22.15 -8.84
N MET A 149 -30.86 -21.06 -9.13
CA MET A 149 -30.34 -19.68 -9.15
C MET A 149 -29.09 -19.53 -10.04
N THR A 150 -29.12 -20.17 -11.22
CA THR A 150 -28.04 -20.09 -12.21
C THR A 150 -28.59 -19.70 -13.58
N PHE A 151 -27.73 -19.27 -14.48
CA PHE A 151 -28.11 -19.05 -15.88
C PHE A 151 -27.04 -19.57 -16.82
N ARG A 152 -27.44 -19.89 -18.04
CA ARG A 152 -26.55 -20.12 -19.18
C ARG A 152 -27.00 -19.22 -20.32
N GLY A 153 -26.10 -18.81 -21.18
CA GLY A 153 -26.47 -17.93 -22.28
C GLY A 153 -25.39 -17.79 -23.33
N SER A 154 -25.71 -17.02 -24.36
CA SER A 154 -24.78 -16.57 -25.37
C SER A 154 -24.98 -15.08 -25.62
N VAL A 155 -23.86 -14.40 -25.90
CA VAL A 155 -23.85 -13.01 -26.34
C VAL A 155 -23.14 -12.95 -27.68
N MET A 156 -23.79 -12.36 -28.68
CA MET A 156 -23.17 -12.01 -29.95
C MET A 156 -23.08 -10.48 -30.00
N ILE A 157 -21.88 -9.97 -30.27
CA ILE A 157 -21.61 -8.54 -30.29
C ILE A 157 -21.14 -8.16 -31.68
N SER A 158 -21.93 -7.35 -32.38
CA SER A 158 -21.51 -6.72 -33.63
C SER A 158 -20.70 -5.48 -33.29
N LEU A 159 -19.45 -5.44 -33.74
CA LEU A 159 -18.47 -4.43 -33.40
C LEU A 159 -18.02 -3.66 -34.64
N GLN A 160 -17.65 -2.40 -34.48
CA GLN A 160 -16.98 -1.58 -35.48
C GLN A 160 -15.60 -1.17 -34.96
N ALA A 161 -14.54 -1.45 -35.72
CA ALA A 161 -13.21 -0.91 -35.45
C ALA A 161 -13.11 0.52 -35.99
N LEU A 162 -12.75 1.46 -35.14
CA LEU A 162 -12.44 2.85 -35.50
C LEU A 162 -10.94 3.06 -35.74
N GLN A 163 -10.11 2.21 -35.13
CA GLN A 163 -8.65 2.24 -35.22
C GLN A 163 -8.12 0.82 -35.31
N ALA A 164 -6.98 0.65 -36.00
CA ALA A 164 -6.32 -0.64 -36.16
C ALA A 164 -5.99 -1.23 -34.78
N THR A 165 -6.55 -2.39 -34.45
CA THR A 165 -6.29 -3.08 -33.18
C THR A 165 -6.36 -4.59 -33.34
N TRP A 166 -5.64 -5.30 -32.47
CA TRP A 166 -5.65 -6.76 -32.38
C TRP A 166 -6.43 -7.29 -31.18
N ASN A 167 -6.82 -6.40 -30.27
CA ASN A 167 -7.42 -6.78 -28.99
C ASN A 167 -8.78 -6.12 -28.84
N ILE A 168 -9.77 -6.92 -28.47
CA ILE A 168 -11.11 -6.46 -28.10
C ILE A 168 -11.19 -6.59 -26.57
N VAL A 169 -11.20 -5.45 -25.87
CA VAL A 169 -11.29 -5.43 -24.41
C VAL A 169 -12.72 -5.15 -23.99
N LEU A 170 -13.27 -6.00 -23.14
CA LEU A 170 -14.66 -5.96 -22.67
C LEU A 170 -14.71 -6.13 -21.16
N HIS A 171 -15.83 -5.78 -20.55
CA HIS A 171 -16.11 -6.12 -19.16
C HIS A 171 -16.71 -7.52 -19.04
N SER A 172 -16.26 -8.29 -18.05
CA SER A 172 -16.85 -9.57 -17.67
C SER A 172 -16.40 -9.97 -16.26
N THR A 173 -17.36 -10.36 -15.42
CA THR A 173 -17.11 -10.77 -14.03
C THR A 173 -17.97 -11.96 -13.66
N GLY A 174 -17.39 -12.91 -12.91
CA GLY A 174 -18.13 -14.07 -12.41
C GLY A 174 -18.69 -15.01 -13.50
N HIS A 175 -18.32 -14.82 -14.77
CA HIS A 175 -18.77 -15.66 -15.87
C HIS A 175 -17.79 -16.80 -16.13
N ASN A 176 -18.30 -18.02 -16.24
CA ASN A 176 -17.54 -19.15 -16.77
C ASN A 176 -17.69 -19.18 -18.30
N ILE A 177 -16.68 -18.66 -19.01
CA ILE A 177 -16.69 -18.54 -20.47
C ILE A 177 -16.30 -19.88 -21.10
N SER A 178 -17.28 -20.61 -21.63
CA SER A 178 -17.05 -21.93 -22.22
C SER A 178 -16.49 -21.89 -23.66
N ARG A 179 -16.82 -20.86 -24.43
CA ARG A 179 -16.43 -20.73 -25.85
C ARG A 179 -16.49 -19.28 -26.29
N VAL A 180 -15.46 -18.84 -27.02
CA VAL A 180 -15.43 -17.54 -27.71
C VAL A 180 -15.04 -17.76 -29.16
N THR A 181 -15.84 -17.21 -30.07
CA THR A 181 -15.59 -17.22 -31.50
C THR A 181 -15.54 -15.79 -32.02
N PHE A 182 -14.67 -15.58 -33.00
CA PHE A 182 -14.56 -14.33 -33.75
C PHE A 182 -14.97 -14.59 -35.19
N MET A 183 -15.81 -13.72 -35.73
CA MET A 183 -16.26 -13.78 -37.12
C MET A 183 -16.07 -12.42 -37.77
N SER A 184 -15.26 -12.37 -38.83
CA SER A 184 -15.13 -11.17 -39.65
C SER A 184 -16.34 -11.03 -40.58
N ALA A 185 -16.83 -9.81 -40.76
CA ALA A 185 -17.96 -9.52 -41.65
C ALA A 185 -17.68 -9.91 -43.12
N VAL A 186 -16.40 -9.90 -43.51
CA VAL A 186 -15.96 -10.20 -44.88
C VAL A 186 -15.83 -11.71 -45.09
N SER A 187 -15.08 -12.41 -44.24
CA SER A 187 -14.81 -13.84 -44.43
C SER A 187 -15.97 -14.73 -43.98
N ARG A 188 -16.83 -14.25 -43.07
CA ARG A 188 -17.93 -15.00 -42.43
C ARG A 188 -17.50 -16.34 -41.82
N GLN A 189 -16.21 -16.52 -41.60
CA GLN A 189 -15.67 -17.73 -41.02
C GLN A 189 -15.50 -17.52 -39.52
N GLU A 190 -16.12 -18.39 -38.74
CA GLU A 190 -15.93 -18.42 -37.29
C GLU A 190 -14.57 -19.03 -36.96
N LYS A 191 -13.77 -18.28 -36.20
CA LYS A 191 -12.48 -18.72 -35.67
C LYS A 191 -12.57 -18.73 -34.15
N GLN A 192 -12.13 -19.82 -33.52
CA GLN A 192 -11.97 -19.84 -32.07
C GLN A 192 -10.78 -18.96 -31.68
N VAL A 193 -10.94 -18.15 -30.64
CA VAL A 193 -9.95 -17.15 -30.22
C VAL A 193 -9.58 -17.30 -28.75
N GLU A 194 -8.38 -16.86 -28.41
CA GLU A 194 -7.90 -16.84 -27.02
C GLU A 194 -8.54 -15.68 -26.25
N VAL A 195 -8.86 -15.94 -24.99
CA VAL A 195 -9.35 -14.95 -24.03
C VAL A 195 -8.34 -14.82 -22.90
N LEU A 196 -7.99 -13.58 -22.58
CA LEU A 196 -7.20 -13.23 -21.42
C LEU A 196 -8.12 -12.57 -20.39
N GLU A 197 -8.06 -13.00 -19.14
CA GLU A 197 -8.88 -12.43 -18.07
C GLU A 197 -8.02 -11.59 -17.13
N TYR A 198 -8.51 -10.40 -16.77
CA TYR A 198 -7.88 -9.52 -15.80
C TYR A 198 -8.90 -9.12 -14.73
N PRO A 199 -9.03 -9.92 -13.65
CA PRO A 199 -10.07 -9.75 -12.63
C PRO A 199 -10.00 -8.41 -11.89
N PHE A 200 -8.80 -7.84 -11.74
CA PHE A 200 -8.61 -6.60 -10.99
C PHE A 200 -9.35 -5.40 -11.59
N HIS A 201 -9.50 -5.34 -12.92
CA HIS A 201 -10.33 -4.33 -13.60
C HIS A 201 -11.64 -4.91 -14.13
N GLU A 202 -12.00 -6.14 -13.77
CA GLU A 202 -13.25 -6.75 -14.25
C GLU A 202 -13.30 -6.80 -15.79
N GLN A 203 -12.14 -7.02 -16.41
CA GLN A 203 -11.96 -6.96 -17.85
C GLN A 203 -11.50 -8.30 -18.42
N ILE A 204 -11.90 -8.56 -19.66
CA ILE A 204 -11.39 -9.63 -20.51
C ILE A 204 -10.87 -9.02 -21.81
N ALA A 205 -9.88 -9.66 -22.41
CA ALA A 205 -9.36 -9.31 -23.72
C ALA A 205 -9.47 -10.51 -24.66
N ILE A 206 -10.13 -10.29 -25.80
CA ILE A 206 -10.21 -11.25 -26.89
C ILE A 206 -9.11 -10.89 -27.89
N VAL A 207 -8.20 -11.83 -28.13
CA VAL A 207 -7.09 -11.63 -29.07
C VAL A 207 -7.55 -12.05 -30.47
N ALA A 208 -7.69 -11.08 -31.36
CA ALA A 208 -8.12 -11.30 -32.73
C ALA A 208 -7.00 -11.99 -33.55
N PRO A 209 -7.36 -12.88 -34.49
CA PRO A 209 -6.39 -13.58 -35.34
C PRO A 209 -5.78 -12.67 -36.43
N GLU A 210 -6.42 -11.55 -36.72
CA GLU A 210 -6.04 -10.57 -37.73
C GLU A 210 -6.36 -9.15 -37.21
N ALA A 211 -5.67 -8.13 -37.72
CA ALA A 211 -5.91 -6.73 -37.33
C ALA A 211 -7.32 -6.28 -37.74
N LEU A 212 -8.01 -5.61 -36.82
CA LEU A 212 -9.34 -5.04 -37.04
C LEU A 212 -9.21 -3.63 -37.61
N LEU A 213 -9.58 -3.41 -38.88
CA LEU A 213 -9.74 -2.09 -39.52
C LEU A 213 -10.67 -2.20 -40.73
#